data_AF-A0A519H9A2-F1
#
_entry.id   AF-A0A519H9A2-F1
#
_cell.length_a   1.000
_cell.length_b   1.000
_cell.length_c   1.000
_cell.angle_alpha   90.00
_cell.angle_beta   90.00
_cell.angle_gamma   90.00
#
_symmetry.space_group_name_H-M   'P 1'
#
loop_
_entity.id
_entity.type
_entity.pdbx_description
1 polymer ?
#
loop_
_entity_poly.entity_id
_entity_poly.type
_entity_poly.pdbx_seq_one_letter_code
_entity_poly.pdbx_strand_id
1 'polypeptide(L)'
;MADASAARTKAVFEFKSATLPLIAVILKTADLDVLAEALDAQLADSPDFFEQEPVVIDLSLLQDEDAEGADDIDFAVLRALLARHQTQPIAVR
;
A
#
# COMPACT_ATOMS: atom_id res chain seq x y z
N MET A 1 6.73 13.82 -43.34
CA MET A 1 7.67 13.09 -42.46
C MET A 1 7.28 13.05 -40.98
N ALA A 2 6.29 13.81 -40.49
CA ALA A 2 5.87 13.77 -39.08
C ALA A 2 5.04 12.52 -38.69
N ASP A 3 4.26 11.99 -39.64
CA ASP A 3 3.31 10.88 -39.41
C ASP A 3 4.00 9.55 -39.04
N ALA A 4 5.14 9.25 -39.69
CA ALA A 4 5.92 8.04 -39.43
C ALA A 4 6.64 8.05 -38.06
N SER A 5 6.89 9.23 -37.48
CA SER A 5 7.52 9.37 -36.17
C SER A 5 6.51 9.19 -35.03
N ALA A 6 5.30 9.73 -35.18
CA ALA A 6 4.19 9.51 -34.24
C ALA A 6 3.72 8.04 -34.24
N ALA A 7 3.64 7.41 -35.43
CA ALA A 7 3.32 5.99 -35.56
C ALA A 7 4.39 5.08 -34.95
N ARG A 8 5.68 5.44 -35.09
CA ARG A 8 6.78 4.70 -34.46
C ARG A 8 6.78 4.84 -32.94
N THR A 9 6.40 6.01 -32.41
CA THR A 9 6.29 6.23 -30.96
C THR A 9 5.20 5.36 -30.34
N LYS A 10 4.03 5.25 -31.00
CA LYS A 10 2.95 4.30 -30.62
C LYS A 10 3.35 2.83 -30.72
N ALA A 11 4.33 2.49 -31.56
CA ALA A 11 4.82 1.11 -31.70
C ALA A 11 5.78 0.69 -30.58
N VAL A 12 6.25 1.63 -29.74
CA VAL A 12 7.18 1.35 -28.64
C VAL A 12 6.47 1.31 -27.28
N PHE A 13 5.47 2.16 -27.05
CA PHE A 13 4.68 2.14 -25.81
C PHE A 13 3.24 2.65 -26.04
N GLU A 14 2.31 2.17 -25.22
CA GLU A 14 0.93 2.67 -25.14
C GLU A 14 0.48 2.78 -23.68
N PHE A 15 -0.35 3.78 -23.36
CA PHE A 15 -1.02 3.87 -22.07
C PHE A 15 -2.42 3.27 -22.19
N LYS A 16 -2.75 2.33 -21.32
CA LYS A 16 -4.07 1.71 -21.21
C LYS A 16 -4.54 1.77 -19.76
N SER A 17 -5.82 2.03 -19.57
CA SER A 17 -6.46 1.92 -18.27
C SER A 17 -6.62 0.44 -17.93
N ALA A 18 -6.33 0.08 -16.68
CA ALA A 18 -6.58 -1.23 -16.13
C ALA A 18 -7.14 -1.09 -14.71
N THR A 19 -7.97 -2.04 -14.31
CA THR A 19 -8.43 -2.18 -12.93
C THR A 19 -7.74 -3.39 -12.33
N LEU A 20 -7.00 -3.18 -11.23
CA LEU A 20 -6.34 -4.25 -10.50
C LEU A 20 -7.06 -4.44 -9.16
N PRO A 21 -7.54 -5.65 -8.84
CA PRO A 21 -8.01 -5.94 -7.49
C PRO A 21 -6.81 -5.94 -6.53
N LEU A 22 -6.93 -5.24 -5.41
CA LEU A 22 -5.88 -5.10 -4.40
C LEU A 22 -6.48 -5.27 -3.01
N ILE A 23 -5.66 -5.74 -2.07
CA ILE A 23 -6.01 -5.81 -0.65
C ILE A 23 -5.77 -4.44 -0.02
N ALA A 24 -6.74 -3.95 0.76
CA ALA A 24 -6.58 -2.71 1.52
C ALA A 24 -6.31 -3.02 3.01
N VAL A 25 -5.23 -2.46 3.54
CA VAL A 25 -4.90 -2.45 4.97
C VAL A 25 -5.44 -1.16 5.56
N ILE A 26 -6.60 -1.25 6.22
CA ILE A 26 -7.26 -0.09 6.83
C ILE A 26 -6.66 0.14 8.22
N LEU A 27 -6.00 1.28 8.41
CA LEU A 27 -5.45 1.67 9.69
C LEU A 27 -6.53 2.29 10.57
N LYS A 28 -6.54 1.87 11.84
CA LYS A 28 -7.44 2.37 12.88
C LYS A 28 -6.69 3.10 14.01
N THR A 29 -5.37 3.09 13.95
CA THR A 29 -4.50 3.87 14.83
C THR A 29 -3.30 4.40 14.04
N ALA A 30 -2.80 5.57 14.42
CA ALA A 30 -1.53 6.13 13.94
C ALA A 30 -0.33 5.61 14.76
N ASP A 31 -0.58 4.96 15.90
CA ASP A 31 0.46 4.36 16.75
C ASP A 31 1.00 3.07 16.10
N LEU A 32 2.24 3.16 15.59
CA LEU A 32 2.91 2.07 14.90
C LEU A 32 3.37 0.95 15.83
N ASP A 33 3.59 1.23 17.12
CA ASP A 33 3.96 0.20 18.09
C ASP A 33 2.74 -0.69 18.39
N VAL A 34 1.58 -0.06 18.60
CA VAL A 34 0.30 -0.78 18.76
C VAL A 34 -0.04 -1.58 17.49
N LEU A 35 0.22 -1.01 16.31
CA LEU A 35 0.02 -1.70 15.03
C LEU A 35 0.93 -2.92 14.89
N ALA A 36 2.20 -2.81 15.29
CA ALA A 36 3.17 -3.91 15.23
C ALA A 36 2.72 -5.09 16.09
N GLU A 37 2.36 -4.83 17.35
CA GLU A 37 1.89 -5.86 18.27
C GLU A 37 0.62 -6.56 17.75
N ALA A 38 -0.33 -5.78 17.22
CA ALA A 38 -1.57 -6.32 16.67
C ALA A 38 -1.32 -7.20 15.43
N LEU A 39 -0.45 -6.76 14.50
CA LEU A 39 -0.11 -7.53 13.31
C LEU A 39 0.67 -8.81 13.64
N ASP A 40 1.64 -8.73 14.55
CA ASP A 40 2.38 -9.90 15.04
C ASP A 40 1.41 -10.92 15.67
N ALA A 41 0.48 -10.47 16.51
CA ALA A 41 -0.50 -11.34 17.14
C ALA A 41 -1.48 -11.97 16.14
N GLN A 42 -1.99 -11.18 15.17
CA GLN A 42 -2.97 -11.66 14.20
C GLN A 42 -2.37 -12.63 13.18
N LEU A 43 -1.09 -12.47 12.86
CA LEU A 43 -0.38 -13.30 11.87
C LEU A 43 0.50 -14.38 12.51
N ALA A 44 0.48 -14.51 13.84
CA ALA A 44 1.29 -15.52 14.55
C ALA A 44 1.04 -16.95 14.04
N ASP A 45 -0.21 -17.29 13.75
CA ASP A 45 -0.61 -18.62 13.24
C ASP A 45 -0.43 -18.76 11.72
N SER A 46 -0.16 -17.67 11.00
CA SER A 46 -0.05 -17.64 9.54
C SER A 46 0.95 -16.57 9.09
N PRO A 47 2.25 -16.78 9.34
CA PRO A 47 3.29 -15.78 9.08
C PRO A 47 3.46 -15.47 7.58
N ASP A 48 3.09 -16.42 6.72
CA ASP A 48 3.17 -16.30 5.25
C ASP A 48 1.83 -15.93 4.60
N PHE A 49 0.84 -15.47 5.37
CA PHE A 49 -0.53 -15.21 4.88
C PHE A 49 -0.60 -14.36 3.60
N PHE A 50 0.31 -13.38 3.48
CA PHE A 50 0.31 -12.44 2.37
C PHE A 50 1.18 -12.88 1.19
N GLU A 51 2.11 -13.82 1.30
CA GLU A 51 2.90 -14.32 0.15
C GLU A 51 3.47 -13.23 -0.82
N GLN A 52 3.89 -12.07 -0.32
CA GLN A 52 4.33 -10.90 -1.12
C GLN A 52 3.21 -10.14 -1.87
N GLU A 53 1.96 -10.24 -1.41
CA GLU A 53 0.81 -9.60 -2.03
C GLU A 53 0.89 -8.06 -1.98
N PRO A 54 0.58 -7.37 -3.10
CA PRO A 54 0.46 -5.92 -3.13
C PRO A 54 -0.74 -5.43 -2.32
N VAL A 55 -0.46 -4.48 -1.43
CA VAL A 55 -1.47 -3.88 -0.56
C VAL A 55 -1.53 -2.36 -0.72
N VAL A 56 -2.72 -1.82 -0.50
CA VAL A 56 -2.97 -0.38 -0.37
C VAL A 56 -3.15 -0.07 1.10
N ILE A 57 -2.41 0.89 1.63
CA ILE A 57 -2.63 1.42 2.96
C ILE A 57 -3.80 2.40 2.89
N ASP A 58 -4.78 2.23 3.76
CA ASP A 58 -5.97 3.07 3.80
C ASP A 58 -6.03 3.81 5.13
N LEU A 59 -5.94 5.14 5.06
CA LEU A 59 -5.93 6.04 6.21
C LEU A 59 -7.27 6.76 6.43
N SER A 60 -8.32 6.40 5.68
CA SER A 60 -9.62 7.08 5.73
C SER A 60 -10.18 7.21 7.15
N LEU A 61 -10.10 6.15 7.95
CA LEU A 61 -10.60 6.16 9.32
C LEU A 61 -9.80 7.09 10.25
N LEU A 62 -8.48 7.21 10.05
CA LEU A 62 -7.65 8.10 10.86
C LEU A 62 -7.96 9.58 10.60
N GLN A 63 -8.27 9.91 9.34
CA GLN A 63 -8.65 11.26 8.93
C GLN A 63 -10.06 11.62 9.42
N ASP A 64 -11.00 10.67 9.41
CA ASP A 64 -12.39 10.90 9.85
C ASP A 64 -12.51 11.02 11.38
N GLU A 65 -11.61 10.39 12.14
CA GLU A 65 -11.67 10.35 13.60
C GLU A 65 -10.84 11.45 14.30
N ASP A 66 -10.29 12.43 13.56
CA ASP A 66 -9.33 13.43 14.07
C ASP A 66 -8.24 12.76 14.93
N ALA A 67 -7.77 11.57 14.50
CA ALA A 67 -6.87 10.76 15.30
C ALA A 67 -5.56 11.53 15.52
N GLU A 68 -5.21 11.79 16.78
CA GLU A 68 -3.98 12.48 17.13
C GLU A 68 -2.78 11.78 16.48
N GLY A 69 -1.99 12.52 15.70
CA GLY A 69 -0.80 12.01 15.01
C GLY A 69 -1.03 11.39 13.64
N ALA A 70 -2.24 11.45 13.06
CA ALA A 70 -2.49 10.97 11.69
C ALA A 70 -1.59 11.66 10.64
N ASP A 71 -1.27 12.94 10.84
CA ASP A 71 -0.35 13.70 9.98
C ASP A 71 1.14 13.33 10.20
N ASP A 72 1.46 12.69 11.32
CA ASP A 72 2.83 12.38 11.77
C ASP A 72 3.22 10.90 11.56
N ILE A 73 2.41 10.13 10.82
CA ILE A 73 2.69 8.71 10.55
C ILE A 73 4.01 8.58 9.78
N ASP A 74 4.97 7.86 10.37
CA ASP A 74 6.21 7.50 9.70
C ASP A 74 5.97 6.36 8.70
N PHE A 75 5.77 6.71 7.44
CA PHE A 75 5.56 5.75 6.35
C PHE A 75 6.77 4.83 6.10
N ALA A 76 7.99 5.24 6.45
CA ALA A 76 9.16 4.38 6.29
C ALA A 76 9.13 3.25 7.32
N VAL A 77 8.77 3.57 8.57
CA VAL A 77 8.57 2.58 9.63
C VAL A 77 7.37 1.68 9.31
N LEU A 78 6.24 2.26 8.90
CA LEU A 78 5.04 1.50 8.51
C LEU A 78 5.34 0.52 7.37
N ARG A 79 6.04 0.96 6.31
CA ARG A 79 6.43 0.08 5.21
C ARG A 79 7.33 -1.05 5.68
N ALA A 80 8.30 -0.76 6.55
CA ALA A 80 9.21 -1.78 7.09
C ALA A 80 8.46 -2.81 7.93
N LEU A 81 7.52 -2.37 8.77
CA LEU A 81 6.64 -3.22 9.57
C LEU A 81 5.83 -4.15 8.67
N LEU A 82 5.11 -3.58 7.69
CA LEU A 82 4.31 -4.32 6.73
C LEU A 82 5.14 -5.33 5.91
N ALA A 83 6.35 -4.96 5.50
CA ALA A 83 7.25 -5.84 4.76
C ALA A 83 7.73 -7.07 5.57
N ARG A 84 7.80 -6.98 6.91
CA ARG A 84 8.14 -8.13 7.78
C ARG A 84 7.09 -9.24 7.70
N HIS A 85 5.86 -8.88 7.37
CA HIS A 85 4.73 -9.80 7.19
C HIS A 85 4.49 -10.16 5.72
N GLN A 86 5.53 -10.06 4.87
CA GLN A 86 5.47 -10.37 3.45
C GLN A 86 4.38 -9.59 2.69
N THR A 87 4.04 -8.36 3.09
CA THR A 87 3.20 -7.49 2.26
C THR A 87 4.07 -6.61 1.37
N GLN A 88 3.50 -6.13 0.25
CA GLN A 88 4.13 -5.14 -0.62
C GLN A 88 3.27 -3.87 -0.66
N PRO A 89 3.51 -2.88 0.21
CA PRO A 89 2.77 -1.62 0.18
C PRO A 89 3.07 -0.86 -1.11
N ILE A 90 2.07 -0.68 -1.97
CA ILE A 90 2.25 -0.03 -3.28
C ILE A 90 1.57 1.35 -3.39
N ALA A 91 0.63 1.65 -2.50
CA ALA A 91 -0.10 2.91 -2.49
C ALA A 91 -0.63 3.24 -1.10
N VAL A 92 -0.97 4.51 -0.90
CA VAL A 92 -1.70 5.03 0.27
C VAL A 92 -2.95 5.75 -0.26
N ARG A 93 -4.09 5.59 0.40
CA ARG A 93 -5.28 6.43 0.20
C ARG A 93 -5.71 7.12 1.48
#